data_AF-A0A078K3R7-F1
#
_entry.id   AF-A0A078K3R7-F1
#
_cell.length_a   1.000
_cell.length_b   1.000
_cell.length_c   1.000
_cell.angle_alpha   90.00
_cell.angle_beta   90.00
_cell.angle_gamma   90.00
#
_symmetry.space_group_name_H-M   'P 1'
#
loop_
_entity.id
_entity.type
_entity.pdbx_description
1 polymer ?
#
loop_
_entity_poly.entity_id
_entity_poly.type
_entity_poly.pdbx_seq_one_letter_code
_entity_poly.pdbx_strand_id
1 'polypeptide(L)'
;MDDTLCGKIDFLRKHLPDDLKKTTSIDIDDNSNFVKYCPENVSGDNICNTYLDKITAGFLWLLAECYSTLTNRDYNQNNTNAFFLYIISWLSYKLNQNKGEKFITISEFFTKNVKNSGKYKQFISDAYTIANLKKFMDERNDFLDINIEDLSKFYDTSKLLCNMYGDIEKNKHDKLPENANDFVNKYADLNNKYNNKGDPHRQILSALSTDYNNLNKKYNGVQPLPEITANISALTSEDTSNSSIGNKLFTVLSIFGVIAFFLGISYKYSLFGFRKRAQKQYLREKIKKIKKKMNH
;
A
#
# COMPACT_ATOMS: atom_id res chain seq x y z
N MET A 1 -3.35 3.43 8.24
CA MET A 1 -2.26 2.44 8.43
C MET A 1 -1.10 3.06 9.18
N ASP A 2 -0.28 2.24 9.85
CA ASP A 2 0.96 2.66 10.52
C ASP A 2 2.06 1.59 10.44
N ASP A 3 3.22 1.93 11.01
CA ASP A 3 4.42 1.10 11.09
C ASP A 3 4.21 -0.19 11.92
N THR A 4 3.39 -0.15 12.97
CA THR A 4 3.11 -1.34 13.79
C THR A 4 2.33 -2.38 13.01
N LEU A 5 1.28 -1.98 12.29
CA LEU A 5 0.46 -2.88 11.47
C LEU A 5 1.23 -3.39 10.25
N CYS A 6 2.01 -2.53 9.61
CA CYS A 6 2.91 -2.95 8.52
C CYS A 6 3.98 -3.93 9.04
N GLY A 7 4.49 -3.71 10.24
CA GLY A 7 5.42 -4.61 10.92
C GLY A 7 4.88 -6.03 11.09
N LYS A 8 3.57 -6.21 11.27
CA LYS A 8 2.93 -7.55 11.33
C LYS A 8 2.99 -8.27 9.98
N ILE A 9 2.69 -7.58 8.88
CA ILE A 9 2.79 -8.15 7.53
C ILE A 9 4.25 -8.47 7.19
N ASP A 10 5.17 -7.56 7.51
CA ASP A 10 6.60 -7.77 7.30
C ASP A 10 7.17 -8.91 8.13
N PHE A 11 6.69 -9.07 9.36
CA PHE A 11 7.03 -10.23 10.20
C PHE A 11 6.59 -11.53 9.53
N LEU A 12 5.35 -11.62 9.06
CA LEU A 12 4.86 -12.80 8.33
C LEU A 12 5.69 -13.07 7.07
N ARG A 13 6.07 -12.04 6.31
CA ARG A 13 6.87 -12.17 5.08
C ARG A 13 8.28 -12.71 5.32
N LYS A 14 8.81 -12.67 6.55
CA LYS A 14 10.08 -13.35 6.88
C LYS A 14 9.95 -14.88 6.87
N HIS A 15 8.77 -15.39 7.22
CA HIS A 15 8.44 -16.82 7.20
C HIS A 15 7.77 -17.24 5.89
N LEU A 16 7.10 -16.32 5.18
CA LEU A 16 6.42 -16.55 3.90
C LEU A 16 6.87 -15.52 2.85
N PRO A 17 8.13 -15.58 2.37
CA PRO A 17 8.69 -14.59 1.44
C PRO A 17 7.97 -14.59 0.10
N ASP A 18 7.91 -13.42 -0.54
CA ASP A 18 7.19 -13.22 -1.81
C ASP A 18 7.75 -14.05 -2.96
N ASP A 19 9.08 -14.27 -2.96
CA ASP A 19 9.77 -15.11 -3.94
C ASP A 19 9.77 -16.57 -3.48
N LEU A 20 9.10 -17.44 -4.25
CA LEU A 20 9.05 -18.88 -4.00
C LEU A 20 10.42 -19.56 -4.06
N LYS A 21 11.43 -18.95 -4.72
CA LYS A 21 12.79 -19.49 -4.82
C LYS A 21 13.67 -19.08 -3.65
N LYS A 22 13.26 -18.09 -2.87
CA LYS A 22 14.04 -17.60 -1.74
C LYS A 22 13.85 -18.56 -0.56
N THR A 23 14.93 -19.22 -0.15
CA THR A 23 14.94 -20.01 1.07
C THR A 23 14.60 -19.13 2.26
N THR A 24 13.59 -19.55 3.03
CA THR A 24 13.29 -18.97 4.33
C THR A 24 14.42 -19.29 5.29
N SER A 25 14.85 -18.32 6.09
CA SER A 25 15.80 -18.58 7.19
C SER A 25 15.11 -19.18 8.42
N ILE A 26 13.78 -19.16 8.47
CA ILE A 26 12.95 -19.60 9.60
C ILE A 26 11.66 -20.19 9.02
N ASP A 27 11.32 -21.43 9.39
CA ASP A 27 10.05 -22.02 8.96
C ASP A 27 8.88 -21.37 9.73
N ILE A 28 7.68 -21.40 9.16
CA ILE A 28 6.47 -21.03 9.88
C ILE A 28 6.21 -21.98 11.06
N ASP A 29 6.62 -23.23 10.91
CA ASP A 29 6.49 -24.29 11.92
C ASP A 29 7.42 -24.06 13.13
N ASP A 30 8.45 -23.21 12.99
CA ASP A 30 9.38 -22.85 14.08
C ASP A 30 8.83 -21.71 14.97
N ASN A 31 7.67 -21.14 14.64
CA ASN A 31 7.13 -19.96 15.31
C ASN A 31 5.75 -20.25 15.90
N SER A 32 5.70 -20.32 17.23
CA SER A 32 4.51 -20.64 18.01
C SER A 32 3.31 -19.71 17.74
N ASN A 33 3.55 -18.49 17.26
CA ASN A 33 2.47 -17.57 16.90
C ASN A 33 1.67 -18.05 15.69
N PHE A 34 2.32 -18.73 14.74
CA PHE A 34 1.67 -19.24 13.53
C PHE A 34 1.24 -20.69 13.70
N VAL A 35 2.04 -21.51 14.41
CA VAL A 35 1.77 -22.93 14.64
C VAL A 35 0.37 -23.17 15.20
N LYS A 36 -0.12 -22.31 16.11
CA LYS A 36 -1.48 -22.43 16.66
C LYS A 36 -2.62 -22.25 15.64
N TYR A 37 -2.31 -21.76 14.43
CA TYR A 37 -3.26 -21.64 13.32
C TYR A 37 -3.02 -22.67 12.22
N CYS A 38 -2.05 -23.58 12.40
CA CYS A 38 -1.88 -24.72 11.52
C CYS A 38 -2.97 -25.79 11.79
N PRO A 39 -3.26 -26.66 10.81
CA PRO A 39 -4.12 -27.81 11.02
C PRO A 39 -3.58 -28.74 12.11
N GLU A 40 -4.47 -29.25 12.94
CA GLU A 40 -4.17 -30.32 13.89
C GLU A 40 -3.96 -31.64 13.13
N ASN A 41 -2.87 -32.35 13.45
CA ASN A 41 -2.57 -33.66 12.90
C ASN A 41 -3.22 -34.78 13.75
N VAL A 42 -3.04 -36.04 13.34
CA VAL A 42 -3.62 -37.21 14.03
C VAL A 42 -3.07 -37.41 15.45
N SER A 43 -1.89 -36.87 15.74
CA SER A 43 -1.23 -36.91 17.05
C SER A 43 -1.66 -35.78 17.99
N GLY A 44 -2.45 -34.83 17.51
CA GLY A 44 -2.88 -33.63 18.26
C GLY A 44 -1.93 -32.44 18.16
N ASP A 45 -0.87 -32.52 17.35
CA ASP A 45 0.05 -31.40 17.12
C ASP A 45 -0.43 -30.54 15.95
N ASN A 46 -0.33 -29.21 16.09
CA ASN A 46 -0.61 -28.30 14.98
C ASN A 46 0.61 -28.19 14.07
N ILE A 47 0.51 -28.61 12.80
CA ILE A 47 1.62 -28.59 11.84
C ILE A 47 1.14 -28.17 10.45
N CYS A 48 1.83 -27.21 9.83
CA CYS A 48 1.49 -26.74 8.49
C CYS A 48 2.21 -27.55 7.40
N ASN A 49 1.65 -28.71 7.05
CA ASN A 49 2.29 -29.67 6.14
C ASN A 49 2.43 -29.19 4.69
N THR A 50 1.49 -28.37 4.20
CA THR A 50 1.48 -27.92 2.80
C THR A 50 1.68 -26.41 2.69
N TYR A 51 2.14 -25.95 1.53
CA TYR A 51 2.25 -24.51 1.25
C TYR A 51 0.91 -23.77 1.47
N LEU A 52 -0.20 -24.42 1.13
CA LEU A 52 -1.54 -23.86 1.37
C LEU A 52 -1.85 -23.78 2.86
N ASP A 53 -1.48 -24.79 3.67
CA ASP A 53 -1.65 -24.73 5.12
C ASP A 53 -0.80 -23.59 5.72
N LYS A 54 0.44 -23.41 5.25
CA LYS A 54 1.33 -22.32 5.69
C LYS A 54 0.75 -20.93 5.38
N ILE A 55 0.27 -20.71 4.15
CA ILE A 55 -0.41 -19.45 3.78
C ILE A 55 -1.66 -19.25 4.63
N THR A 56 -2.45 -20.31 4.82
CA THR A 56 -3.71 -20.24 5.58
C THR A 56 -3.42 -19.86 7.03
N ALA A 57 -2.47 -20.51 7.70
CA ALA A 57 -2.08 -20.17 9.07
C ALA A 57 -1.59 -18.71 9.20
N GLY A 58 -0.77 -18.25 8.24
CA GLY A 58 -0.35 -16.84 8.18
C GLY A 58 -1.51 -15.86 8.03
N PHE A 59 -2.49 -16.19 7.19
CA PHE A 59 -3.70 -15.39 7.00
C PHE A 59 -4.57 -15.37 8.26
N LEU A 60 -4.79 -16.52 8.90
CA LEU A 60 -5.60 -16.61 10.14
C LEU A 60 -4.95 -15.85 11.29
N TRP A 61 -3.61 -15.90 11.41
CA TRP A 61 -2.87 -15.06 12.36
C TRP A 61 -3.08 -13.57 12.07
N LEU A 62 -2.91 -13.13 10.81
CA LEU A 62 -3.13 -11.73 10.44
C LEU A 62 -4.58 -11.27 10.69
N LEU A 63 -5.57 -12.12 10.45
CA LEU A 63 -6.97 -11.83 10.78
C LEU A 63 -7.18 -11.64 12.28
N ALA A 64 -6.56 -12.49 13.11
CA ALA A 64 -6.64 -12.35 14.56
C ALA A 64 -5.98 -11.04 15.06
N GLU A 65 -4.82 -10.69 14.49
CA GLU A 65 -4.14 -9.41 14.76
C GLU A 65 -5.02 -8.23 14.30
N CYS A 66 -5.60 -8.31 13.11
CA CYS A 66 -6.49 -7.30 12.54
C CYS A 66 -7.71 -7.08 13.43
N TYR A 67 -8.36 -8.16 13.87
CA TYR A 67 -9.49 -8.06 14.79
C TYR A 67 -9.10 -7.47 16.14
N SER A 68 -7.93 -7.83 16.68
CA SER A 68 -7.43 -7.29 17.94
C SER A 68 -7.30 -5.76 17.90
N THR A 69 -7.01 -5.18 16.72
CA THR A 69 -7.01 -3.71 16.56
C THR A 69 -8.36 -3.06 16.82
N LEU A 70 -9.49 -3.72 16.51
CA LEU A 70 -10.84 -3.18 16.77
C LEU A 70 -11.14 -3.06 18.26
N THR A 71 -10.54 -3.93 19.07
CA THR A 71 -10.73 -3.95 20.52
C THR A 71 -9.78 -3.01 21.25
N ASN A 72 -8.72 -2.56 20.58
CA ASN A 72 -7.74 -1.63 21.13
C ASN A 72 -8.14 -0.18 20.80
N ARG A 73 -8.19 0.69 21.82
CA ARG A 73 -8.56 2.11 21.68
C ARG A 73 -7.53 2.94 20.91
N ASP A 74 -6.32 2.43 20.73
CA ASP A 74 -5.25 3.11 20.00
C ASP A 74 -5.45 3.08 18.48
N TYR A 75 -6.33 2.21 17.96
CA TYR A 75 -6.64 2.10 16.54
C TYR A 75 -8.07 2.55 16.24
N ASN A 76 -8.22 3.32 15.16
CA ASN A 76 -9.54 3.66 14.62
C ASN A 76 -9.98 2.67 13.53
N GLN A 77 -11.27 2.65 13.22
CA GLN A 77 -11.86 1.76 12.22
C GLN A 77 -11.21 1.89 10.83
N ASN A 78 -10.72 3.08 10.47
CA ASN A 78 -10.05 3.32 9.19
C ASN A 78 -8.69 2.60 9.10
N ASN A 79 -7.91 2.62 10.19
CA ASN A 79 -6.65 1.87 10.26
C ASN A 79 -6.88 0.37 10.15
N THR A 80 -7.87 -0.16 10.87
CA THR A 80 -8.23 -1.58 10.78
C THR A 80 -8.71 -1.97 9.39
N ASN A 81 -9.54 -1.13 8.76
CA ASN A 81 -10.01 -1.36 7.40
C ASN A 81 -8.84 -1.40 6.41
N ALA A 82 -7.96 -0.41 6.44
CA ALA A 82 -6.77 -0.40 5.58
C ALA A 82 -5.90 -1.64 5.79
N PHE A 83 -5.67 -2.03 7.05
CA PHE A 83 -4.91 -3.23 7.38
C PHE A 83 -5.56 -4.50 6.81
N PHE A 84 -6.88 -4.65 6.98
CA PHE A 84 -7.64 -5.75 6.39
C PHE A 84 -7.48 -5.81 4.86
N LEU A 85 -7.61 -4.66 4.18
CA LEU A 85 -7.46 -4.58 2.72
C LEU A 85 -6.06 -5.02 2.25
N TYR A 86 -5.01 -4.70 3.02
CA TYR A 86 -3.65 -5.14 2.72
C TYR A 86 -3.42 -6.63 3.02
N ILE A 87 -4.04 -7.16 4.08
CA ILE A 87 -4.02 -8.61 4.38
C ILE A 87 -4.65 -9.41 3.24
N ILE A 88 -5.84 -9.01 2.78
CA ILE A 88 -6.53 -9.73 1.69
C ILE A 88 -5.79 -9.58 0.36
N SER A 89 -5.15 -8.43 0.11
CA SER A 89 -4.28 -8.24 -1.07
C SER A 89 -3.07 -9.18 -1.03
N TRP A 90 -2.40 -9.29 0.12
CA TRP A 90 -1.31 -10.25 0.34
C TRP A 90 -1.76 -11.69 0.14
N LEU A 91 -2.90 -12.08 0.74
CA LEU A 91 -3.44 -13.43 0.58
C LEU A 91 -3.73 -13.74 -0.89
N SER A 92 -4.39 -12.83 -1.61
CA SER A 92 -4.66 -12.99 -3.03
C SER A 92 -3.38 -13.18 -3.84
N TYR A 93 -2.34 -12.40 -3.56
CA TYR A 93 -1.02 -12.59 -4.19
C TYR A 93 -0.46 -14.00 -3.95
N LYS A 94 -0.51 -14.48 -2.71
CA LYS A 94 -0.03 -15.82 -2.35
C LYS A 94 -0.84 -16.95 -2.97
N LEU A 95 -2.16 -16.83 -2.99
CA LEU A 95 -3.05 -17.81 -3.62
C LEU A 95 -2.86 -17.83 -5.14
N ASN A 96 -2.63 -16.67 -5.77
CA ASN A 96 -2.35 -16.59 -7.19
C ASN A 96 -1.04 -17.33 -7.57
N GLN A 97 -0.03 -17.27 -6.69
CA GLN A 97 1.22 -18.03 -6.81
C GLN A 97 1.08 -19.54 -6.54
N ASN A 98 0.01 -19.99 -5.89
CA ASN A 98 -0.16 -21.41 -5.53
C ASN A 98 -0.21 -22.30 -6.78
N LYS A 99 0.53 -23.41 -6.79
CA LYS A 99 0.54 -24.36 -7.91
C LYS A 99 -0.54 -25.44 -7.79
N GLY A 100 -1.05 -25.67 -6.59
CA GLY A 100 -2.09 -26.65 -6.33
C GLY A 100 -3.48 -26.08 -6.64
N GLU A 101 -4.37 -26.22 -5.67
CA GLU A 101 -5.74 -25.75 -5.80
C GLU A 101 -5.82 -24.23 -6.06
N LYS A 102 -6.71 -23.86 -6.98
CA LYS A 102 -6.99 -22.48 -7.36
C LYS A 102 -8.34 -22.06 -6.81
N PHE A 103 -8.44 -20.78 -6.46
CA PHE A 103 -9.65 -20.15 -5.95
C PHE A 103 -9.92 -18.91 -6.78
N ILE A 104 -11.19 -18.63 -7.06
CA ILE A 104 -11.61 -17.44 -7.80
C ILE A 104 -11.63 -16.24 -6.86
N THR A 105 -12.17 -16.41 -5.64
CA THR A 105 -12.31 -15.35 -4.64
C THR A 105 -11.77 -15.79 -3.27
N ILE A 106 -11.52 -14.84 -2.37
CA ILE A 106 -11.12 -15.16 -1.00
C ILE A 106 -12.29 -15.80 -0.24
N SER A 107 -13.52 -15.37 -0.52
CA SER A 107 -14.73 -15.98 0.06
C SER A 107 -14.83 -17.48 -0.24
N GLU A 108 -14.55 -17.87 -1.50
CA GLU A 108 -14.48 -19.28 -1.91
C GLU A 108 -13.35 -20.02 -1.17
N PHE A 109 -12.13 -19.45 -1.18
CA PHE A 109 -10.99 -20.01 -0.46
C PHE A 109 -11.31 -20.24 1.02
N PHE A 110 -11.87 -19.24 1.70
CA PHE A 110 -12.15 -19.28 3.14
C PHE A 110 -13.23 -20.31 3.45
N THR A 111 -14.29 -20.37 2.65
CA THR A 111 -15.36 -21.33 2.83
C THR A 111 -14.86 -22.76 2.65
N LYS A 112 -14.10 -23.03 1.57
CA LYS A 112 -13.63 -24.37 1.23
C LYS A 112 -12.49 -24.85 2.13
N ASN A 113 -11.46 -24.03 2.32
CA ASN A 113 -10.25 -24.44 3.04
C ASN A 113 -10.29 -24.18 4.53
N VAL A 114 -11.05 -23.20 5.00
CA VAL A 114 -11.09 -22.85 6.42
C VAL A 114 -12.33 -23.41 7.09
N LYS A 115 -13.52 -22.99 6.65
CA LYS A 115 -14.79 -23.39 7.30
C LYS A 115 -15.12 -24.87 7.12
N ASN A 116 -15.11 -25.35 5.88
CA ASN A 116 -15.66 -26.67 5.55
C ASN A 116 -14.61 -27.78 5.53
N SER A 117 -13.31 -27.45 5.61
CA SER A 117 -12.24 -28.43 5.56
C SER A 117 -12.13 -29.30 6.81
N GLY A 118 -12.68 -28.83 7.93
CA GLY A 118 -12.50 -29.45 9.25
C GLY A 118 -11.09 -29.31 9.83
N LYS A 119 -10.15 -28.65 9.13
CA LYS A 119 -8.75 -28.48 9.55
C LYS A 119 -8.54 -27.39 10.60
N TYR A 120 -9.35 -26.33 10.56
CA TYR A 120 -9.15 -25.11 11.36
C TYR A 120 -10.26 -24.91 12.40
N LYS A 121 -10.74 -26.01 12.98
CA LYS A 121 -11.90 -26.02 13.89
C LYS A 121 -11.68 -25.12 15.11
N GLN A 122 -10.48 -25.10 15.67
CA GLN A 122 -10.15 -24.26 16.82
C GLN A 122 -10.33 -22.77 16.48
N PHE A 123 -9.76 -22.31 15.36
CA PHE A 123 -9.97 -20.93 14.89
C PHE A 123 -11.46 -20.61 14.67
N ILE A 124 -12.21 -21.53 14.05
CA ILE A 124 -13.63 -21.31 13.75
C ILE A 124 -14.49 -21.26 15.01
N SER A 125 -14.26 -22.15 15.96
CA SER A 125 -15.01 -22.20 17.23
C SER A 125 -14.64 -21.05 18.15
N ASP A 126 -13.35 -20.80 18.37
CA ASP A 126 -12.86 -19.84 19.37
C ASP A 126 -12.88 -18.40 18.87
N ALA A 127 -12.41 -18.15 17.64
CA ALA A 127 -12.24 -16.79 17.13
C ALA A 127 -13.38 -16.35 16.21
N TYR A 128 -13.80 -17.21 15.28
CA TYR A 128 -14.80 -16.81 14.28
C TYR A 128 -16.22 -16.72 14.85
N THR A 129 -16.62 -17.67 15.70
CA THR A 129 -18.00 -17.77 16.23
C THR A 129 -18.23 -16.94 17.49
N ILE A 130 -17.23 -16.87 18.38
CA ILE A 130 -17.37 -16.25 19.71
C ILE A 130 -17.06 -14.74 19.71
N ALA A 131 -16.27 -14.23 18.74
CA ALA A 131 -15.60 -12.94 18.90
C ALA A 131 -15.85 -11.92 17.76
N ASN A 132 -17.09 -11.60 17.36
CA ASN A 132 -17.43 -10.55 16.36
C ASN A 132 -16.67 -10.58 15.01
N LEU A 133 -15.73 -11.49 14.80
CA LEU A 133 -14.88 -11.60 13.63
C LEU A 133 -15.70 -12.03 12.43
N LYS A 134 -16.67 -12.93 12.64
CA LYS A 134 -17.70 -13.24 11.64
C LYS A 134 -18.41 -11.97 11.17
N LYS A 135 -18.91 -11.15 12.09
CA LYS A 135 -19.59 -9.90 11.76
C LYS A 135 -18.67 -8.93 11.01
N PHE A 136 -17.43 -8.77 11.48
CA PHE A 136 -16.41 -7.94 10.83
C PHE A 136 -16.14 -8.36 9.38
N MET A 137 -16.01 -9.66 9.13
CA MET A 137 -15.81 -10.21 7.79
C MET A 137 -17.07 -10.11 6.93
N ASP A 138 -18.26 -10.38 7.49
CA ASP A 138 -19.53 -10.32 6.79
C ASP A 138 -19.82 -8.88 6.30
N GLU A 139 -19.51 -7.87 7.12
CA GLU A 139 -19.60 -6.44 6.75
C GLU A 139 -18.62 -6.02 5.63
N ARG A 140 -17.64 -6.87 5.31
CA ARG A 140 -16.57 -6.62 4.32
C ARG A 140 -16.53 -7.72 3.25
N ASN A 141 -17.63 -8.46 3.09
CA ASN A 141 -17.69 -9.59 2.18
C ASN A 141 -17.55 -9.17 0.71
N ASP A 142 -17.97 -7.95 0.38
CA ASP A 142 -17.79 -7.33 -0.93
C ASP A 142 -16.31 -7.29 -1.38
N PHE A 143 -15.39 -7.06 -0.44
CA PHE A 143 -13.95 -7.15 -0.72
C PHE A 143 -13.45 -8.58 -0.90
N LEU A 144 -14.03 -9.54 -0.16
CA LEU A 144 -13.66 -10.96 -0.24
C LEU A 144 -14.14 -11.63 -1.52
N ASP A 145 -15.15 -11.06 -2.18
CA ASP A 145 -15.72 -11.51 -3.45
C ASP A 145 -15.01 -10.92 -4.69
N ILE A 146 -14.04 -10.02 -4.49
CA ILE A 146 -13.17 -9.58 -5.59
C ILE A 146 -12.37 -10.78 -6.11
N ASN A 147 -12.24 -10.88 -7.43
CA ASN A 147 -11.40 -11.90 -8.07
C ASN A 147 -9.96 -11.81 -7.55
N ILE A 148 -9.40 -12.94 -7.13
CA ILE A 148 -8.05 -13.03 -6.55
C ILE A 148 -6.98 -12.47 -7.49
N GLU A 149 -7.10 -12.66 -8.80
CA GLU A 149 -6.15 -12.12 -9.77
C GLU A 149 -6.14 -10.59 -9.74
N ASP A 150 -7.32 -9.97 -9.71
CA ASP A 150 -7.47 -8.52 -9.62
C ASP A 150 -6.98 -7.99 -8.26
N LEU A 151 -7.41 -8.61 -7.15
CA LEU A 151 -7.03 -8.21 -5.80
C LEU A 151 -5.52 -8.35 -5.56
N SER A 152 -4.88 -9.36 -6.16
CA SER A 152 -3.43 -9.55 -6.07
C SER A 152 -2.61 -8.39 -6.63
N LYS A 153 -3.17 -7.57 -7.54
CA LYS A 153 -2.48 -6.42 -8.13
C LYS A 153 -2.24 -5.29 -7.12
N PHE A 154 -3.04 -5.20 -6.07
CA PHE A 154 -2.91 -4.18 -5.03
C PHE A 154 -1.80 -4.52 -4.01
N TYR A 155 -1.31 -5.76 -3.99
CA TYR A 155 -0.31 -6.20 -3.02
C TYR A 155 1.03 -5.47 -3.17
N ASP A 156 1.57 -5.36 -4.39
CA ASP A 156 2.84 -4.68 -4.61
C ASP A 156 2.83 -3.23 -4.11
N THR A 157 1.73 -2.52 -4.35
CA THR A 157 1.55 -1.12 -3.97
C THR A 157 1.41 -0.96 -2.46
N SER A 158 0.59 -1.80 -1.81
CA SER A 158 0.48 -1.82 -0.33
C SER A 158 1.79 -2.25 0.35
N LYS A 159 2.53 -3.17 -0.24
CA LYS A 159 3.86 -3.57 0.22
C LYS A 159 4.87 -2.43 0.16
N LEU A 160 4.90 -1.64 -0.93
CA LEU A 160 5.77 -0.46 -1.02
C LEU A 160 5.43 0.56 0.06
N LEU A 161 4.14 0.80 0.30
CA LEU A 161 3.67 1.65 1.37
C LEU A 161 4.18 1.18 2.74
N CYS A 162 4.06 -0.12 3.03
CA CYS A 162 4.58 -0.69 4.28
C CYS A 162 6.10 -0.63 4.41
N ASN A 163 6.84 -0.87 3.33
CA ASN A 163 8.29 -0.71 3.33
C ASN A 163 8.66 0.74 3.71
N MET A 164 7.98 1.74 3.17
CA MET A 164 8.22 3.14 3.52
C MET A 164 7.93 3.42 5.00
N TYR A 165 6.81 2.95 5.55
CA TYR A 165 6.51 3.07 6.98
C TYR A 165 7.63 2.46 7.84
N GLY A 166 8.10 1.25 7.51
CA GLY A 166 9.14 0.56 8.27
C GLY A 166 10.55 1.12 8.08
N ASP A 167 10.87 1.69 6.92
CA ASP A 167 12.15 2.39 6.66
C ASP A 167 12.24 3.66 7.50
N ILE A 168 11.14 4.42 7.51
CA ILE A 168 10.96 5.61 8.32
C ILE A 168 11.12 5.33 9.82
N GLU A 169 10.43 4.30 10.34
CA GLU A 169 10.51 3.92 11.77
C GLU A 169 11.96 3.61 12.19
N LYS A 170 12.74 3.03 11.27
CA LYS A 170 14.16 2.68 11.47
C LYS A 170 15.11 3.84 11.18
N ASN A 171 14.60 5.05 10.91
CA ASN A 171 15.37 6.22 10.46
C ASN A 171 16.28 5.92 9.25
N LYS A 172 15.81 5.08 8.33
CA LYS A 172 16.50 4.71 7.08
C LYS A 172 15.86 5.45 5.92
N HIS A 173 16.46 6.57 5.53
CA HIS A 173 15.87 7.45 4.49
C HIS A 173 16.37 7.18 3.08
N ASP A 174 17.43 6.39 2.91
CA ASP A 174 18.13 6.21 1.64
C ASP A 174 17.25 5.62 0.52
N LYS A 175 16.32 4.73 0.88
CA LYS A 175 15.40 4.05 -0.05
C LYS A 175 14.03 4.69 -0.15
N LEU A 176 13.73 5.67 0.72
CA LEU A 176 12.42 6.29 0.80
C LEU A 176 12.01 6.98 -0.53
N PRO A 177 12.89 7.75 -1.21
CA PRO A 177 12.55 8.36 -2.48
C PRO A 177 12.27 7.35 -3.61
N GLU A 178 13.05 6.27 -3.67
CA GLU A 178 12.87 5.20 -4.67
C GLU A 178 11.54 4.48 -4.46
N ASN A 179 11.28 4.02 -3.24
CA ASN A 179 10.01 3.38 -2.87
C ASN A 179 8.80 4.29 -3.12
N ALA A 180 8.94 5.59 -2.87
CA ALA A 180 7.89 6.57 -3.09
C ALA A 180 7.58 6.77 -4.59
N ASN A 181 8.61 6.87 -5.42
CA ASN A 181 8.44 6.98 -6.87
C ASN A 181 7.80 5.70 -7.44
N ASP A 182 8.25 4.53 -6.99
CA ASP A 182 7.67 3.24 -7.39
C ASP A 182 6.21 3.10 -6.95
N PHE A 183 5.89 3.57 -5.75
CA PHE A 183 4.52 3.62 -5.26
C PHE A 183 3.64 4.50 -6.16
N VAL A 184 4.09 5.72 -6.47
CA VAL A 184 3.34 6.67 -7.30
C VAL A 184 3.05 6.06 -8.68
N ASN A 185 4.04 5.44 -9.31
CA ASN A 185 3.88 4.82 -10.62
C ASN A 185 2.90 3.64 -10.59
N LYS A 186 3.08 2.69 -9.65
CA LYS A 186 2.17 1.55 -9.51
C LYS A 186 0.77 1.97 -9.10
N TYR A 187 0.63 2.99 -8.25
CA TYR A 187 -0.66 3.54 -7.88
C TYR A 187 -1.36 4.15 -9.10
N ALA A 188 -0.66 4.90 -9.95
CA ALA A 188 -1.23 5.48 -11.17
C ALA A 188 -1.75 4.39 -12.11
N ASP A 189 -0.99 3.31 -12.30
CA ASP A 189 -1.41 2.15 -13.12
C ASP A 189 -2.67 1.47 -12.56
N LEU A 190 -2.69 1.22 -11.24
CA LEU A 190 -3.86 0.66 -10.56
C LEU A 190 -5.06 1.58 -10.69
N ASN A 191 -4.86 2.88 -10.47
CA ASN A 191 -5.91 3.87 -10.54
C ASN A 191 -6.52 3.93 -11.94
N ASN A 192 -5.70 3.99 -13.00
CA ASN A 192 -6.20 4.02 -14.37
C ASN A 192 -7.00 2.75 -14.74
N LYS A 193 -6.65 1.60 -14.16
CA LYS A 193 -7.32 0.33 -14.43
C LYS A 193 -8.59 0.13 -13.59
N TYR A 194 -8.59 0.60 -12.35
CA TYR A 194 -9.58 0.24 -11.34
C TYR A 194 -10.43 1.40 -10.80
N ASN A 195 -10.14 2.65 -11.16
CA ASN A 195 -10.93 3.82 -10.73
C ASN A 195 -12.37 3.82 -11.23
N ASN A 196 -12.64 3.18 -12.38
CA ASN A 196 -13.97 3.03 -12.96
C ASN A 196 -14.58 1.65 -12.65
N LYS A 197 -13.86 0.79 -11.91
CA LYS A 197 -14.44 -0.47 -11.43
C LYS A 197 -15.34 -0.20 -10.21
N GLY A 198 -16.17 -1.20 -9.88
CA GLY A 198 -17.13 -1.13 -8.78
C GLY A 198 -16.53 -0.70 -7.45
N ASP A 199 -17.41 -0.33 -6.53
CA ASP A 199 -17.09 0.38 -5.28
C ASP A 199 -15.94 -0.24 -4.45
N PRO A 200 -15.82 -1.58 -4.31
CA PRO A 200 -14.74 -2.16 -3.51
C PRO A 200 -13.34 -1.81 -4.02
N HIS A 201 -13.12 -1.74 -5.34
CA HIS A 201 -11.82 -1.38 -5.90
C HIS A 201 -11.45 0.08 -5.62
N ARG A 202 -12.44 0.97 -5.71
CA ARG A 202 -12.24 2.41 -5.42
C ARG A 202 -11.93 2.63 -3.94
N GLN A 203 -12.54 1.85 -3.05
CA GLN A 203 -12.23 1.90 -1.62
C GLN A 203 -10.80 1.44 -1.32
N ILE A 204 -10.29 0.39 -1.99
CA ILE A 204 -8.88 -0.03 -1.86
C ILE A 204 -7.93 1.08 -2.35
N LEU A 205 -8.22 1.69 -3.50
CA LEU A 205 -7.45 2.84 -4.01
C LEU A 205 -7.46 4.01 -3.02
N SER A 206 -8.64 4.33 -2.46
CA SER A 206 -8.79 5.38 -1.46
C SER A 206 -7.98 5.12 -0.20
N ALA A 207 -7.95 3.88 0.31
CA ALA A 207 -7.13 3.49 1.45
C ALA A 207 -5.63 3.68 1.17
N LEU A 208 -5.15 3.18 0.02
CA LEU A 208 -3.75 3.35 -0.40
C LEU A 208 -3.35 4.83 -0.52
N SER A 209 -4.19 5.65 -1.17
CA SER A 209 -3.91 7.08 -1.32
C SER A 209 -3.92 7.81 0.02
N THR A 210 -4.91 7.51 0.87
CA THR A 210 -5.04 8.14 2.19
C THR A 210 -3.84 7.83 3.05
N ASP A 211 -3.43 6.57 3.10
CA ASP A 211 -2.29 6.16 3.92
C ASP A 211 -0.96 6.71 3.40
N TYR A 212 -0.79 6.84 2.09
CA TYR A 212 0.38 7.50 1.51
C TYR A 212 0.41 8.99 1.84
N ASN A 213 -0.72 9.68 1.73
CA ASN A 213 -0.83 11.10 2.08
C ASN A 213 -0.54 11.34 3.56
N ASN A 214 -1.02 10.45 4.44
CA ASN A 214 -0.72 10.48 5.87
C ASN A 214 0.79 10.31 6.14
N LEU A 215 1.42 9.35 5.47
CA LEU A 215 2.88 9.15 5.53
C LEU A 215 3.62 10.40 5.06
N ASN A 216 3.24 10.98 3.92
CA ASN A 216 3.89 12.16 3.38
C ASN A 216 3.75 13.37 4.34
N LYS A 217 2.56 13.58 4.90
CA LYS A 217 2.31 14.64 5.89
C LYS A 217 3.17 14.51 7.13
N LYS A 218 3.41 13.28 7.59
CA LYS A 218 4.26 13.01 8.76
C LYS A 218 5.74 13.28 8.49
N TYR A 219 6.19 13.17 7.23
CA TYR A 219 7.62 13.16 6.88
C TYR A 219 8.11 14.23 5.89
N ASN A 220 7.30 15.25 5.55
CA ASN A 220 7.69 16.50 4.86
C ASN A 220 8.79 16.35 3.78
N GLY A 221 8.69 15.34 2.92
CA GLY A 221 9.78 15.00 2.00
C GLY A 221 9.48 13.90 1.00
N VAL A 222 8.23 13.42 0.92
CA VAL A 222 7.84 12.40 -0.06
C VAL A 222 7.14 13.08 -1.23
N GLN A 223 7.39 12.59 -2.44
CA GLN A 223 6.77 13.11 -3.67
C GLN A 223 5.23 13.09 -3.51
N PRO A 224 4.50 14.18 -3.80
CA PRO A 224 3.04 14.16 -3.71
C PRO A 224 2.46 13.21 -4.76
N LEU A 225 1.32 12.59 -4.44
CA LEU A 225 0.56 11.84 -5.45
C LEU A 225 0.14 12.79 -6.59
N PRO A 226 0.11 12.32 -7.84
CA PRO A 226 -0.46 13.08 -8.95
C PRO A 226 -1.89 13.53 -8.59
N GLU A 227 -2.30 14.73 -9.04
CA GLU A 227 -3.61 15.37 -8.76
C GLU A 227 -4.86 14.53 -9.13
N ILE A 228 -4.67 13.35 -9.71
CA ILE A 228 -5.70 12.35 -10.02
C ILE A 228 -6.48 11.92 -8.75
N THR A 229 -5.93 12.16 -7.56
CA THR A 229 -6.53 11.80 -6.25
C THR A 229 -7.64 12.72 -5.75
N ALA A 230 -7.77 13.95 -6.27
CA ALA A 230 -8.80 14.89 -5.82
C ALA A 230 -10.24 14.39 -6.08
N ASN A 231 -10.44 13.55 -7.11
CA ASN A 231 -11.76 13.02 -7.45
C ASN A 231 -12.19 11.84 -6.55
N ILE A 232 -11.26 11.04 -6.02
CA ILE A 232 -11.60 9.86 -5.20
C ILE A 232 -11.93 10.26 -3.76
N SER A 233 -11.19 11.21 -3.19
CA SER A 233 -11.45 11.73 -1.84
C SER A 233 -12.85 12.36 -1.70
N ALA A 234 -13.31 13.07 -2.74
CA ALA A 234 -14.62 13.71 -2.75
C ALA A 234 -15.78 12.69 -2.89
N LEU A 235 -15.55 11.60 -3.63
CA LEU A 235 -16.55 10.54 -3.86
C LEU A 235 -16.88 9.71 -2.62
N THR A 236 -15.97 9.65 -1.64
CA THR A 236 -16.19 8.91 -0.38
C THR A 236 -16.74 9.76 0.77
N SER A 237 -16.76 11.10 0.62
CA SER A 237 -17.31 12.01 1.64
C SER A 237 -18.78 12.37 1.42
N GLU A 238 -19.36 11.98 0.29
CA GLU A 238 -20.74 12.33 -0.05
C GLU A 238 -21.66 11.11 0.11
N ASP A 239 -22.37 11.12 1.23
CA ASP A 239 -23.54 10.29 1.46
C ASP A 239 -24.54 10.49 0.30
N THR A 240 -25.01 9.37 -0.27
CA THR A 240 -26.24 9.23 -1.06
C THR A 240 -26.71 10.44 -1.90
N SER A 241 -26.24 10.55 -3.14
CA SER A 241 -27.12 11.01 -4.22
C SER A 241 -26.70 10.50 -5.61
N ASN A 242 -27.60 9.73 -6.22
CA ASN A 242 -27.54 9.36 -7.63
C ASN A 242 -27.49 10.63 -8.50
N SER A 243 -26.45 10.78 -9.31
CA SER A 243 -26.51 11.66 -10.48
C SER A 243 -25.66 11.10 -11.62
N SER A 244 -26.31 10.87 -12.75
CA SER A 244 -25.68 10.34 -13.97
C SER A 244 -24.71 11.37 -14.53
N ILE A 245 -23.43 11.04 -14.60
CA ILE A 245 -22.44 11.91 -15.26
C ILE A 245 -21.89 11.15 -16.46
N GLY A 246 -22.57 11.37 -17.59
CA GLY A 246 -22.11 10.96 -18.90
C GLY A 246 -20.78 11.64 -19.26
N ASN A 247 -19.89 10.83 -19.82
CA ASN A 247 -18.85 11.18 -20.79
C ASN A 247 -18.21 12.58 -20.64
N LYS A 248 -17.23 12.69 -19.73
CA LYS A 248 -16.15 13.69 -19.83
C LYS A 248 -14.79 13.01 -20.10
N LEU A 249 -14.74 12.24 -21.18
CA LEU A 249 -13.50 11.88 -21.85
C LEU A 249 -13.24 12.99 -22.88
N PHE A 250 -12.42 14.00 -22.58
CA PHE A 250 -11.66 14.83 -23.55
C PHE A 250 -11.02 16.04 -22.84
N THR A 251 -9.99 15.81 -22.01
CA THR A 251 -9.13 16.92 -21.53
C THR A 251 -7.67 16.51 -21.29
N VAL A 252 -7.15 15.51 -22.02
CA VAL A 252 -5.74 15.07 -21.86
C VAL A 252 -4.79 15.76 -22.86
N LEU A 253 -5.29 16.49 -23.86
CA LEU A 253 -4.42 17.12 -24.86
C LEU A 253 -3.88 18.52 -24.48
N SER A 254 -4.31 19.14 -23.37
CA SER A 254 -3.97 20.54 -23.06
C SER A 254 -2.86 20.72 -22.02
N ILE A 255 -2.47 19.66 -21.30
CA ILE A 255 -1.56 19.77 -20.14
C ILE A 255 -0.08 19.87 -20.58
N PHE A 256 0.29 19.29 -21.72
CA PHE A 256 1.64 19.43 -22.27
C PHE A 256 2.00 20.87 -22.70
N GLY A 257 1.01 21.68 -23.06
CA GLY A 257 1.22 23.10 -23.41
C GLY A 257 1.59 23.97 -22.20
N VAL A 258 1.02 23.67 -21.04
CA VAL A 258 1.23 24.45 -19.81
C VAL A 258 2.61 24.17 -19.20
N ILE A 259 3.04 22.90 -19.17
CA ILE A 259 4.36 22.50 -18.65
C ILE A 259 5.49 23.09 -19.52
N ALA A 260 5.33 23.08 -20.84
CA ALA A 260 6.30 23.70 -21.76
C ALA A 260 6.35 25.24 -21.61
N PHE A 261 5.21 25.90 -21.36
CA PHE A 261 5.15 27.35 -21.18
C PHE A 261 5.87 27.82 -19.90
N PHE A 262 5.71 27.10 -18.78
CA PHE A 262 6.39 27.44 -17.52
C PHE A 262 7.91 27.12 -17.53
N LEU A 263 8.34 26.05 -18.22
CA LEU A 263 9.77 25.77 -18.43
C LEU A 263 10.45 26.80 -19.34
N GLY A 264 9.74 27.29 -20.37
CA GLY A 264 10.25 28.35 -21.25
C GLY A 264 10.49 29.69 -20.53
N ILE A 265 9.62 30.06 -19.58
CA ILE A 265 9.74 31.31 -18.81
C ILE A 265 10.86 31.23 -17.77
N SER A 266 10.98 30.10 -17.05
CA SER A 266 12.03 29.90 -16.03
C SER A 266 13.44 29.85 -16.64
N TYR A 267 13.61 29.22 -17.82
CA TYR A 267 14.88 29.21 -18.54
C TYR A 267 15.32 30.61 -18.99
N LYS A 268 14.38 31.44 -19.47
CA LYS A 268 14.66 32.81 -19.93
C LYS A 268 15.06 33.76 -18.78
N TYR A 269 14.45 33.63 -17.60
CA TYR A 269 14.81 34.43 -16.42
C TYR A 269 16.16 34.03 -15.81
N SER A 270 16.48 32.73 -15.80
CA SER A 270 17.77 32.23 -15.30
C SER A 270 18.94 32.77 -16.13
N LEU A 271 18.88 32.63 -17.47
CA LEU A 271 19.97 33.06 -18.36
C LEU A 271 20.21 34.58 -18.33
N PHE A 272 19.15 35.37 -18.13
CA PHE A 272 19.25 36.84 -18.07
C PHE A 272 19.81 37.35 -16.73
N GLY A 273 19.52 36.66 -15.62
CA GLY A 273 20.04 36.97 -14.30
C GLY A 273 21.57 36.79 -14.20
N PHE A 274 22.11 35.73 -14.80
CA PHE A 274 23.55 35.45 -14.78
C PHE A 274 24.37 36.48 -15.57
N ARG A 275 23.89 36.92 -16.74
CA ARG A 275 24.59 37.93 -17.57
C ARG A 275 24.71 39.28 -16.84
N LYS A 276 23.67 39.71 -16.14
CA LYS A 276 23.65 41.01 -15.44
C LYS A 276 24.58 41.03 -14.22
N ARG A 277 24.77 39.88 -13.56
CA ARG A 277 25.69 39.73 -12.42
C ARG A 277 27.16 39.79 -12.85
N ALA A 278 27.50 39.14 -13.97
CA ALA A 278 28.85 39.15 -14.54
C ALA A 278 29.32 40.56 -14.98
N GLN A 279 28.47 41.33 -15.67
CA GLN A 279 28.80 42.72 -16.06
C GLN A 279 29.03 43.64 -14.85
N LYS A 280 28.20 43.52 -13.81
CA LYS A 280 28.33 44.34 -12.59
C LYS A 280 29.62 44.04 -11.84
N GLN A 281 30.08 42.79 -11.86
CA GLN A 281 31.34 42.38 -11.25
C GLN A 281 32.55 42.86 -12.06
N TYR A 282 32.49 42.78 -13.39
CA TYR A 282 33.53 43.32 -14.28
C TYR A 282 33.73 44.84 -14.11
N LEU A 283 32.64 45.62 -14.03
CA LEU A 283 32.72 47.07 -13.84
C LEU A 283 33.31 47.45 -12.48
N ARG A 284 32.98 46.72 -11.40
CA ARG A 284 33.56 46.94 -10.06
C ARG A 284 35.07 46.72 -10.05
N GLU A 285 35.55 45.67 -10.71
CA GLU A 285 36.99 45.39 -10.83
C GLU A 285 37.72 46.44 -11.67
N LYS A 286 37.08 46.96 -12.73
CA LYS A 286 37.66 48.03 -13.56
C LYS A 286 37.83 49.35 -12.77
N ILE A 287 36.83 49.72 -11.96
CA ILE A 287 36.90 50.90 -11.07
C ILE A 287 38.00 50.75 -10.01
N LYS A 288 38.15 49.56 -9.41
CA LYS A 288 39.24 49.30 -8.45
C LYS A 288 40.62 49.47 -9.09
N LYS A 289 40.83 48.98 -10.33
CA LYS A 289 42.09 49.15 -11.06
C LYS A 289 42.40 50.61 -11.36
N ILE A 290 41.41 51.43 -11.70
CA ILE A 290 41.59 52.87 -11.94
C ILE A 290 41.96 53.58 -10.64
N LYS A 291 41.24 53.32 -9.53
CA LYS A 291 41.58 53.90 -8.21
C LYS A 291 43.01 53.56 -7.78
N LYS A 292 43.47 52.33 -8.03
CA LYS A 292 44.84 51.89 -7.69
C LYS A 292 45.91 52.62 -8.50
N LYS A 293 45.61 53.09 -9.72
CA LYS A 293 46.52 53.89 -10.55
C LYS A 293 46.55 55.37 -10.21
N MET A 294 45.53 55.90 -9.54
CA MET A 294 45.47 57.32 -9.14
C MET A 294 46.15 57.60 -7.78
N ASN A 295 46.39 56.55 -6.99
CA ASN A 295 47.05 56.64 -5.68
C ASN A 295 48.56 56.36 -5.75
N HIS A 296 49.14 56.40 -6.95
CA HIS A 296 50.55 56.18 -7.23
C HIS A 296 51.05 57.28 -8.16
#